data_AF-A0AAJ0U259-F1
#
_entry.id   AF-A0AAJ0U259-F1
#
_cell.length_a   1.000
_cell.length_b   1.000
_cell.length_c   1.000
_cell.angle_alpha   90.00
_cell.angle_beta   90.00
_cell.angle_gamma   90.00
#
_symmetry.space_group_name_H-M   'P 1'
#
loop_
_entity.id
_entity.type
_entity.pdbx_description
1 polymer ?
#
loop_
_entity_poly.entity_id
_entity_poly.type
_entity_poly.pdbx_seq_one_letter_code
_entity_poly.pdbx_strand_id
1 'polypeptide(L)'
;MTPFYILLAFAALLLALLLLLFAQRRRPRLRAQAFERRALLSPAERECYRLVTEALGDGYRVCPKVAAAALLQPAGRSRRQRRRAVELLGEGLADLVICTLAETSPLLVVIFRDGRGDRRSRRGEARLRAACAGAGLPTLELPVEAPPSVSRIRELVDEALRLGEPDGPSGHGEPGIETRRQLMQADDDDEETAMLASLSAAMRDTEDDAGQR
;
A
#
# COMPACT_ATOMS: atom_id res chain seq x y z
N MET A 1 8.34 45.15 -40.98
CA MET A 1 7.50 44.21 -40.20
C MET A 1 8.18 42.87 -39.97
N THR A 2 8.86 42.28 -40.95
CA THR A 2 9.61 41.01 -40.80
C THR A 2 10.68 40.97 -39.70
N PRO A 3 11.52 42.00 -39.43
CA PRO A 3 12.55 41.90 -38.39
C PRO A 3 11.97 41.82 -36.97
N PHE A 4 10.79 42.41 -36.75
CA PHE A 4 10.10 42.38 -35.46
C PHE A 4 9.63 40.97 -35.09
N TYR A 5 9.09 40.22 -36.06
CA TYR A 5 8.66 38.82 -35.85
C TYR A 5 9.84 37.89 -35.58
N ILE A 6 10.99 38.12 -36.22
CA ILE A 6 12.21 37.35 -35.97
C ILE A 6 12.70 37.57 -34.53
N LEU A 7 12.70 38.83 -34.06
CA LEU A 7 13.07 39.16 -32.69
C LEU A 7 12.12 38.51 -31.66
N LEU A 8 10.81 38.56 -31.93
CA LEU A 8 9.78 37.97 -31.07
C LEU A 8 9.91 36.44 -30.99
N ALA A 9 10.13 35.77 -32.13
CA ALA A 9 10.34 34.33 -32.18
C ALA A 9 11.60 33.90 -31.41
N PHE A 10 12.68 34.68 -31.51
CA PHE A 10 13.92 34.41 -30.78
C PHE A 10 13.75 34.61 -29.27
N ALA A 11 13.04 35.66 -28.85
CA ALA A 11 12.72 35.89 -27.44
C ALA A 11 11.84 34.79 -26.85
N ALA A 12 10.82 34.33 -27.60
CA ALA A 12 9.97 33.22 -27.19
C ALA A 12 10.75 31.89 -27.08
N LEU A 13 11.66 31.63 -28.02
CA LEU A 13 12.53 30.44 -28.00
C LEU A 13 13.47 30.47 -26.78
N LEU A 14 14.08 31.63 -26.50
CA LEU A 14 14.91 31.83 -25.31
C LEU A 14 14.12 31.60 -24.03
N LEU A 15 12.91 32.17 -23.93
CA LEU A 15 12.04 31.99 -22.76
C LEU A 15 11.64 30.52 -22.58
N ALA A 16 11.25 29.84 -23.67
CA ALA A 16 10.93 28.41 -23.64
C ALA A 16 12.11 27.56 -23.19
N LEU A 17 13.33 27.85 -23.70
CA LEU A 17 14.55 27.16 -23.29
C LEU A 17 14.84 27.39 -21.79
N LEU A 18 14.67 28.62 -21.32
CA LEU A 18 14.92 29.00 -19.93
C LEU A 18 13.91 28.31 -18.97
N LEU A 19 12.63 28.25 -19.35
CA LEU A 19 11.60 27.50 -18.64
C LEU A 19 11.90 25.99 -18.61
N LEU A 20 12.37 25.43 -19.73
CA LEU A 20 12.72 24.01 -19.83
C LEU A 20 13.92 23.66 -18.95
N LEU A 21 14.96 24.50 -18.91
CA LEU A 21 16.11 24.35 -18.01
C LEU A 21 15.70 24.49 -16.54
N PHE A 22 14.79 25.42 -16.21
CA PHE A 22 14.28 25.58 -14.86
C PHE A 22 13.44 24.38 -14.41
N ALA A 23 12.58 23.85 -15.29
CA ALA A 23 11.80 22.63 -15.04
C ALA A 23 12.71 21.40 -14.86
N GLN A 24 13.80 21.30 -15.63
CA GLN A 24 14.78 20.22 -15.48
C GLN A 24 15.59 20.31 -14.17
N ARG A 25 15.86 21.52 -13.65
CA ARG A 25 16.47 21.72 -12.32
C ARG A 25 15.57 21.28 -11.17
N ARG A 26 14.25 21.33 -11.34
CA ARG A 26 13.28 20.84 -10.35
C ARG A 26 13.12 19.31 -10.34
N ARG A 27 13.72 18.58 -11.27
CA ARG A 27 13.69 17.12 -11.18
C ARG A 27 14.51 16.68 -9.97
N PRO A 28 13.91 15.97 -9.00
CA PRO A 28 14.63 15.54 -7.81
C PRO A 28 15.78 14.65 -8.24
N ARG A 29 17.02 15.14 -8.07
CA ARG A 29 18.22 14.36 -8.33
C ARG A 29 18.46 13.47 -7.12
N LEU A 30 18.04 12.20 -7.20
CA LEU A 30 18.34 11.17 -6.18
C LEU A 30 19.84 11.14 -5.82
N ARG A 31 20.70 11.51 -6.78
CA ARG A 31 22.18 11.55 -6.67
C ARG A 31 22.72 12.52 -5.60
N ALA A 32 21.91 13.42 -5.05
CA ALA A 32 22.34 14.38 -4.04
C ALA A 32 21.90 14.03 -2.61
N GLN A 33 21.20 12.91 -2.42
CA GLN A 33 20.73 12.50 -1.09
C GLN A 33 21.62 11.38 -0.54
N ALA A 34 22.18 11.59 0.65
CA ALA A 34 22.88 10.54 1.37
C ALA A 34 21.85 9.57 1.96
N PHE A 35 22.04 8.27 1.72
CA PHE A 35 21.21 7.21 2.28
C PHE A 35 22.02 6.42 3.30
N GLU A 36 21.42 6.15 4.45
CA GLU A 36 22.01 5.31 5.49
C GLU A 36 21.34 3.94 5.50
N ARG A 37 22.09 2.91 5.89
CA ARG A 37 21.53 1.58 6.10
C ARG A 37 20.69 1.60 7.37
N ARG A 38 19.46 1.07 7.28
CA ARG A 38 18.55 0.90 8.42
C ARG A 38 18.33 -0.58 8.70
N ALA A 39 18.18 -0.94 9.97
CA ALA A 39 17.72 -2.28 10.35
C ALA A 39 16.28 -2.52 9.87
N LEU A 40 16.03 -3.69 9.29
CA LEU A 40 14.70 -4.08 8.79
C LEU A 40 13.68 -4.22 9.93
N LEU A 41 14.11 -4.79 11.05
CA LEU A 41 13.29 -5.05 12.23
C LEU A 41 13.84 -4.28 13.43
N SER A 42 12.92 -3.70 14.20
CA SER A 42 13.20 -3.17 15.53
C SER A 42 13.64 -4.29 16.49
N PRO A 43 14.26 -3.98 17.64
CA PRO A 43 14.65 -5.00 18.61
C PRO A 43 13.50 -5.90 19.07
N ALA A 44 12.32 -5.33 19.32
CA ALA A 44 11.16 -6.09 19.77
C ALA A 44 10.54 -6.95 18.65
N GLU A 45 10.50 -6.40 17.43
CA GLU A 45 10.06 -7.15 16.24
C GLU A 45 11.00 -8.32 15.93
N ARG A 46 12.31 -8.14 16.15
CA ARG A 46 13.32 -9.18 15.93
C ARG A 46 13.15 -10.34 16.90
N GLU A 47 12.77 -10.06 18.15
CA GLU A 47 12.49 -11.11 19.12
C GLU A 47 11.21 -11.88 18.75
N CYS A 48 10.15 -11.17 18.34
CA CYS A 48 8.94 -11.81 17.81
C CYS A 48 9.24 -12.68 16.59
N TYR A 49 10.05 -12.18 15.65
CA TYR A 49 10.50 -12.94 14.49
C TYR A 49 11.24 -14.22 14.88
N ARG A 50 12.13 -14.15 15.87
CA ARG A 50 12.86 -15.31 16.39
C ARG A 50 11.89 -16.36 16.95
N LEU A 51 10.94 -15.94 17.78
CA LEU A 51 9.93 -16.82 18.38
C LEU A 51 9.02 -17.48 17.34
N VAL A 52 8.59 -16.72 16.32
CA VAL A 52 7.78 -17.25 15.21
C VAL A 52 8.57 -18.27 14.39
N THR A 53 9.83 -17.97 14.08
CA THR A 53 10.70 -18.89 13.33
C THR A 53 10.96 -20.17 14.14
N GLU A 54 11.20 -20.05 15.44
CA GLU A 54 11.36 -21.18 16.35
C GLU A 54 10.08 -22.03 16.46
N ALA A 55 8.92 -21.39 16.47
CA ALA A 55 7.63 -22.10 16.53
C ALA A 55 7.38 -22.94 15.27
N LEU A 56 7.72 -22.42 14.10
CA LEU A 56 7.47 -23.06 12.81
C LEU A 56 8.52 -24.11 12.43
N GLY A 57 9.74 -23.99 12.97
CA GLY A 57 10.86 -24.86 12.61
C GLY A 57 11.21 -24.75 11.12
N ASP A 58 11.75 -25.84 10.56
CA ASP A 58 12.27 -25.86 9.18
C ASP A 58 11.20 -26.12 8.10
N GLY A 59 9.93 -26.27 8.49
CA GLY A 59 8.83 -26.59 7.57
C GLY A 59 8.36 -25.43 6.69
N TYR A 60 8.68 -24.19 7.07
CA TYR A 60 8.17 -22.97 6.44
C TYR A 60 9.26 -21.94 6.23
N ARG A 61 9.04 -20.99 5.30
CA ARG A 61 9.87 -19.80 5.16
C ARG A 61 9.17 -18.61 5.79
N VAL A 62 9.90 -17.84 6.61
CA VAL A 62 9.38 -16.62 7.24
C VAL A 62 10.08 -15.41 6.61
N CYS A 63 9.31 -14.59 5.90
CA CYS A 63 9.80 -13.40 5.20
C CYS A 63 9.39 -12.12 5.94
N PRO A 64 10.35 -11.31 6.45
CA PRO A 64 10.03 -10.06 7.14
C PRO A 64 9.82 -8.87 6.19
N LYS A 65 8.96 -7.93 6.62
CA LYS A 65 8.73 -6.61 5.99
C LYS A 65 8.44 -6.71 4.49
N VAL A 66 7.51 -7.59 4.13
CA VAL A 66 7.12 -7.82 2.73
C VAL A 66 6.11 -6.76 2.30
N ALA A 67 6.35 -6.12 1.16
CA ALA A 67 5.40 -5.16 0.60
C ALA A 67 4.10 -5.86 0.21
N ALA A 68 2.95 -5.28 0.56
CA ALA A 68 1.63 -5.84 0.24
C ALA A 68 1.45 -6.08 -1.27
N ALA A 69 1.97 -5.18 -2.10
CA ALA A 69 1.96 -5.30 -3.56
C ALA A 69 2.79 -6.48 -4.09
N ALA A 70 3.69 -7.06 -3.30
CA ALA A 70 4.43 -8.27 -3.65
C ALA A 70 3.68 -9.56 -3.26
N LEU A 71 2.64 -9.45 -2.42
CA LEU A 71 1.85 -10.60 -1.94
C LEU A 71 0.59 -10.81 -2.78
N LEU A 72 -0.04 -9.72 -3.21
CA LEU A 72 -1.35 -9.75 -3.83
C LEU A 72 -1.31 -9.17 -5.24
N GLN A 73 -1.90 -9.90 -6.19
CA GLN A 73 -2.06 -9.42 -7.55
C GLN A 73 -3.50 -8.92 -7.76
N PRO A 74 -3.71 -7.68 -8.27
CA PRO A 74 -5.04 -7.18 -8.50
C PRO A 74 -5.74 -7.94 -9.64
N ALA A 75 -6.93 -8.48 -9.37
CA ALA A 75 -7.76 -9.16 -10.35
C ALA A 75 -8.59 -8.21 -11.26
N GLY A 76 -8.35 -6.90 -11.21
CA GLY A 76 -9.15 -5.90 -11.91
C GLY A 76 -9.16 -6.06 -13.44
N ARG A 77 -10.34 -5.87 -14.06
CA ARG A 77 -10.54 -6.05 -15.51
C ARG A 77 -9.83 -4.99 -16.36
N SER A 78 -9.70 -3.76 -15.85
CA SER A 78 -9.02 -2.67 -16.58
C SER A 78 -7.61 -2.38 -16.07
N ARG A 79 -6.75 -1.82 -16.93
CA ARG A 79 -5.39 -1.38 -16.54
C ARG A 79 -5.43 -0.29 -15.47
N ARG A 80 -6.44 0.60 -15.52
CA ARG A 80 -6.62 1.69 -14.54
C ARG A 80 -6.99 1.14 -13.15
N GLN A 81 -7.93 0.19 -13.10
CA GLN A 81 -8.31 -0.47 -11.84
C GLN A 81 -7.13 -1.21 -11.21
N ARG A 82 -6.36 -1.97 -12.01
CA ARG A 82 -5.17 -2.66 -11.50
C ARG A 82 -4.14 -1.70 -10.93
N ARG A 83 -3.88 -0.58 -11.61
CA ARG A 83 -2.97 0.47 -11.11
C ARG A 83 -3.46 1.08 -9.80
N ARG A 84 -4.73 1.47 -9.72
CA ARG A 84 -5.33 2.04 -8.49
C ARG A 84 -5.24 1.06 -7.33
N ALA A 85 -5.51 -0.23 -7.57
CA ALA A 85 -5.38 -1.27 -6.54
C ALA A 85 -3.93 -1.44 -6.04
N VAL A 86 -2.94 -1.45 -6.94
CA VAL A 86 -1.51 -1.47 -6.54
C VAL A 86 -1.13 -0.22 -5.76
N GLU A 87 -1.61 0.97 -6.17
CA GLU A 87 -1.33 2.23 -5.47
C GLU A 87 -1.95 2.24 -4.06
N LEU A 88 -3.18 1.75 -3.91
CA LEU A 88 -3.86 1.62 -2.62
C LEU A 88 -3.13 0.68 -1.65
N LEU A 89 -2.59 -0.43 -2.17
CA LEU A 89 -1.81 -1.43 -1.43
C LEU A 89 -0.34 -1.01 -1.22
N GLY A 90 0.19 -0.10 -2.05
CA GLY A 90 1.61 0.20 -2.12
C GLY A 90 2.22 0.83 -0.86
N GLU A 91 1.37 1.34 0.04
CA GLU A 91 1.82 1.84 1.35
C GLU A 91 1.82 0.76 2.46
N GLY A 92 1.21 -0.40 2.20
CA GLY A 92 1.10 -1.49 3.18
C GLY A 92 2.34 -2.38 3.18
N LEU A 93 2.87 -2.66 4.37
CA LEU A 93 3.89 -3.67 4.61
C LEU A 93 3.30 -4.72 5.54
N ALA A 94 3.44 -5.99 5.16
CA ALA A 94 3.26 -7.11 6.07
C ALA A 94 4.51 -7.24 6.94
N ASP A 95 4.34 -7.32 8.26
CA ASP A 95 5.48 -7.43 9.17
C ASP A 95 6.22 -8.75 8.98
N LEU A 96 5.47 -9.85 8.90
CA LEU A 96 5.98 -11.16 8.55
C LEU A 96 5.01 -11.87 7.60
N VAL A 97 5.55 -12.72 6.72
CA VAL A 97 4.78 -13.60 5.85
C VAL A 97 5.33 -15.00 5.97
N ILE A 98 4.45 -15.96 6.22
CA ILE A 98 4.78 -17.37 6.28
C ILE A 98 4.46 -17.97 4.92
N CYS A 99 5.47 -18.59 4.31
CA CYS A 99 5.40 -19.16 2.98
C CYS A 99 5.73 -20.65 2.99
N THR A 100 5.30 -21.34 1.94
CA THR A 100 5.72 -22.72 1.65
C THR A 100 7.24 -22.79 1.45
N LEU A 101 7.86 -23.90 1.87
CA LEU A 101 9.31 -24.08 1.74
C LEU A 101 9.77 -24.19 0.28
N ALA A 102 8.96 -24.83 -0.57
CA ALA A 102 9.30 -25.15 -1.96
C ALA A 102 9.18 -23.94 -2.89
N GLU A 103 8.02 -23.30 -2.92
CA GLU A 103 7.68 -22.25 -3.91
C GLU A 103 7.70 -20.84 -3.31
N THR A 104 7.83 -20.71 -1.99
CA THR A 104 7.72 -19.43 -1.27
C THR A 104 6.35 -18.77 -1.51
N SER A 105 5.32 -19.59 -1.74
CA SER A 105 3.94 -19.14 -1.89
C SER A 105 3.39 -18.69 -0.54
N PRO A 106 2.75 -17.52 -0.43
CA PRO A 106 2.26 -16.99 0.84
C PRO A 106 1.10 -17.84 1.37
N LEU A 107 1.21 -18.26 2.62
CA LEU A 107 0.18 -19.05 3.32
C LEU A 107 -0.52 -18.23 4.40
N LEU A 108 0.22 -17.38 5.11
CA LEU A 108 -0.29 -16.60 6.24
C LEU A 108 0.47 -15.29 6.35
N VAL A 109 -0.26 -14.19 6.53
CA VAL A 109 0.31 -12.88 6.83
C VAL A 109 0.23 -12.64 8.33
N VAL A 110 1.34 -12.25 8.93
CA VAL A 110 1.41 -11.89 10.35
C VAL A 110 1.63 -10.39 10.47
N ILE A 111 0.75 -9.72 11.21
CA ILE A 111 0.78 -8.28 11.47
C ILE A 111 1.14 -8.06 12.93
N PHE A 112 2.13 -7.22 13.16
CA PHE A 112 2.59 -6.87 14.49
C PHE A 112 1.74 -5.74 15.07
N ARG A 113 1.15 -6.00 16.24
CA ARG A 113 0.49 -4.97 17.02
C ARG A 113 1.49 -4.31 17.94
N ASP A 114 1.89 -3.10 17.57
CA ASP A 114 2.42 -2.13 18.51
C ASP A 114 1.32 -1.10 18.86
N GLY A 115 1.32 -0.60 20.10
CA GLY A 115 0.38 0.45 20.50
C GLY A 115 0.72 1.82 19.89
N ARG A 116 1.79 1.91 19.09
CA ARG A 116 2.51 3.15 18.76
C ARG A 116 2.39 3.55 17.29
N GLY A 117 1.77 2.71 16.46
CA GLY A 117 1.55 3.00 15.05
C GLY A 117 0.75 4.28 14.82
N ASP A 118 1.23 5.11 13.89
CA ASP A 118 0.54 6.33 13.46
C ASP A 118 -0.74 6.02 12.64
N ARG A 119 -1.53 7.05 12.36
CA ARG A 119 -2.79 6.88 11.61
C ARG A 119 -2.57 6.34 10.19
N ARG A 120 -1.42 6.60 9.57
CA ARG A 120 -1.11 6.16 8.21
C ARG A 120 -0.78 4.67 8.19
N SER A 121 0.05 4.20 9.13
CA SER A 121 0.36 2.79 9.34
C SER A 121 -0.92 1.98 9.54
N ARG A 122 -1.79 2.44 10.45
CA ARG A 122 -3.08 1.77 10.72
C ARG A 122 -3.97 1.65 9.49
N ARG A 123 -4.03 2.70 8.66
CA ARG A 123 -4.78 2.67 7.38
C ARG A 123 -4.16 1.70 6.39
N GLY A 124 -2.82 1.67 6.28
CA GLY A 124 -2.10 0.71 5.45
C GLY A 124 -2.37 -0.73 5.88
N GLU A 125 -2.30 -1.02 7.18
CA GLU A 125 -2.61 -2.34 7.74
C GLU A 125 -4.07 -2.73 7.52
N ALA A 126 -5.02 -1.81 7.70
CA ALA A 126 -6.44 -2.07 7.45
C ALA A 126 -6.71 -2.44 5.98
N ARG A 127 -6.06 -1.73 5.05
CA ARG A 127 -6.13 -2.04 3.61
C ARG A 127 -5.49 -3.39 3.30
N LEU A 128 -4.35 -3.70 3.90
CA LEU A 128 -3.70 -5.01 3.76
C LEU A 128 -4.63 -6.13 4.24
N ARG A 129 -5.21 -6.01 5.44
CA ARG A 129 -6.16 -7.01 5.97
C ARG A 129 -7.35 -7.21 5.03
N ALA A 130 -7.96 -6.13 4.56
CA ALA A 130 -9.10 -6.20 3.64
C ALA A 130 -8.72 -6.90 2.32
N ALA A 131 -7.54 -6.60 1.78
CA ALA A 131 -7.07 -7.21 0.55
C ALA A 131 -6.71 -8.70 0.74
N CYS A 132 -6.08 -9.06 1.86
CA CYS A 132 -5.79 -10.46 2.21
C CYS A 132 -7.08 -11.26 2.36
N ALA A 133 -8.08 -10.71 3.08
CA ALA A 133 -9.39 -11.33 3.22
C ALA A 133 -10.08 -11.54 1.85
N GLY A 134 -10.04 -10.53 0.97
CA GLY A 134 -10.57 -10.65 -0.39
C GLY A 134 -9.82 -11.65 -1.28
N ALA A 135 -8.58 -12.01 -0.94
CA ALA A 135 -7.76 -12.99 -1.63
C ALA A 135 -7.77 -14.38 -0.98
N GLY A 136 -8.51 -14.57 0.13
CA GLY A 136 -8.49 -15.82 0.89
C GLY A 136 -7.17 -16.09 1.62
N LEU A 137 -6.33 -15.07 1.82
CA LEU A 137 -5.08 -15.20 2.54
C LEU A 137 -5.31 -14.90 4.02
N PRO A 138 -5.16 -15.87 4.94
CA PRO A 138 -5.40 -15.64 6.36
C PRO A 138 -4.41 -14.62 6.92
N THR A 139 -4.86 -13.91 7.96
CA THR A 139 -4.06 -12.90 8.66
C THR A 139 -4.07 -13.16 10.17
N LEU A 140 -2.90 -13.12 10.81
CA LEU A 140 -2.73 -13.29 12.25
C LEU A 140 -2.14 -12.02 12.87
N GLU A 141 -2.71 -11.56 13.97
CA GLU A 141 -2.17 -10.43 14.73
C GLU A 141 -1.36 -10.92 15.93
N LEU A 142 -0.15 -10.40 16.10
CA LEU A 142 0.71 -10.72 17.24
C LEU A 142 1.11 -9.46 18.01
N PRO A 143 0.94 -9.43 19.35
CA PRO A 143 1.40 -8.30 20.16
C PRO A 143 2.93 -8.31 20.29
N VAL A 144 3.57 -7.18 19.98
CA VAL A 144 5.03 -7.05 20.03
C VAL A 144 5.56 -6.77 21.44
N GLU A 145 4.78 -6.05 22.26
CA GLU A 145 5.22 -5.67 23.61
C GLU A 145 5.19 -6.84 24.60
N ALA A 146 4.35 -7.85 24.34
CA ALA A 146 4.22 -9.05 25.15
C ALA A 146 3.99 -10.26 24.24
N PRO A 147 5.03 -10.74 23.54
CA PRO A 147 4.88 -11.84 22.60
C PRO A 147 4.43 -13.12 23.33
N PRO A 148 3.48 -13.88 22.73
CA PRO A 148 3.05 -15.15 23.29
C PRO A 148 4.18 -16.19 23.28
N SER A 149 4.02 -17.26 24.06
CA SER A 149 4.98 -18.36 24.09
C SER A 149 5.10 -19.05 22.72
N VAL A 150 6.23 -19.70 22.46
CA VAL A 150 6.49 -20.46 21.22
C VAL A 150 5.39 -21.49 20.94
N SER A 151 4.93 -22.20 21.98
CA SER A 151 3.82 -23.16 21.85
C SER A 151 2.52 -22.50 21.42
N ARG A 152 2.18 -21.33 22.01
CA ARG A 152 0.96 -20.61 21.67
C ARG A 152 1.02 -20.01 20.27
N ILE A 153 2.18 -19.54 19.84
CA ILE A 153 2.38 -19.07 18.46
C ILE A 153 2.13 -20.21 17.48
N ARG A 154 2.64 -21.42 17.75
CA ARG A 154 2.40 -22.59 16.90
C ARG A 154 0.91 -22.91 16.77
N GLU A 155 0.19 -22.95 17.90
CA GLU A 155 -1.26 -23.18 17.90
C GLU A 155 -2.00 -22.12 17.07
N LEU A 156 -1.67 -20.84 17.24
CA LEU A 156 -2.31 -19.75 16.51
C LEU A 156 -2.05 -19.82 15.00
N VAL A 157 -0.84 -20.21 14.60
CA VAL A 157 -0.51 -20.41 13.19
C VAL A 157 -1.25 -21.62 12.63
N ASP A 158 -1.24 -22.75 13.33
CA ASP A 158 -1.94 -23.96 12.88
C ASP A 158 -3.46 -23.72 12.77
N GLU A 159 -4.05 -22.98 13.72
CA GLU A 159 -5.45 -22.57 13.68
C GLU A 159 -5.73 -21.66 12.47
N ALA A 160 -4.89 -20.64 12.25
CA ALA A 160 -5.04 -19.72 11.13
C ALA A 160 -4.87 -20.42 9.76
N LEU A 161 -3.95 -21.39 9.66
CA LEU A 161 -3.75 -22.17 8.45
C LEU A 161 -4.94 -23.10 8.18
N ARG A 162 -5.50 -23.77 9.20
CA ARG A 162 -6.68 -24.63 9.05
C ARG A 162 -7.93 -23.85 8.64
N LEU A 163 -8.13 -22.66 9.20
CA LEU A 163 -9.25 -21.78 8.85
C LEU A 163 -9.06 -21.10 7.50
N GLY A 164 -7.81 -21.01 7.03
CA GLY A 164 -7.41 -20.38 5.78
C GLY A 164 -7.23 -21.34 4.62
N GLU A 165 -7.25 -22.66 4.83
CA GLU A 165 -7.26 -23.64 3.73
C GLU A 165 -8.54 -23.45 2.91
N PRO A 166 -8.45 -22.97 1.66
CA PRO A 166 -9.58 -23.10 0.76
C PRO A 166 -9.71 -24.60 0.45
N ASP A 167 -10.87 -25.20 0.72
CA ASP A 167 -11.22 -26.53 0.21
C ASP A 167 -10.71 -26.67 -1.24
N GLY A 168 -9.71 -27.53 -1.48
CA GLY A 168 -9.02 -27.60 -2.78
C GLY A 168 -9.87 -28.17 -3.91
N PRO A 169 -9.28 -28.50 -5.09
CA PRO A 169 -8.26 -27.83 -5.86
C PRO A 169 -8.88 -27.03 -7.04
N SER A 170 -8.22 -25.95 -7.47
CA SER A 170 -8.44 -25.25 -8.76
C SER A 170 -9.87 -24.79 -9.09
N GLY A 171 -10.19 -23.55 -8.70
CA GLY A 171 -11.30 -22.80 -9.26
C GLY A 171 -11.04 -21.30 -9.13
N HIS A 172 -11.08 -20.58 -10.24
CA HIS A 172 -11.05 -19.12 -10.25
C HIS A 172 -12.24 -18.58 -9.43
N GLY A 173 -12.02 -18.30 -8.14
CA GLY A 173 -13.03 -17.75 -7.25
C GLY A 173 -13.16 -16.24 -7.44
N GLU A 174 -14.26 -15.79 -8.03
CA GLU A 174 -14.64 -14.38 -7.98
C GLU A 174 -14.78 -13.92 -6.51
N PRO A 175 -14.34 -12.71 -6.15
CA PRO A 175 -14.46 -12.21 -4.79
C PRO A 175 -15.93 -12.07 -4.37
N GLY A 176 -16.23 -12.51 -3.15
CA GLY A 176 -17.56 -12.58 -2.58
C GLY A 176 -18.36 -11.27 -2.69
N ILE A 177 -19.66 -11.44 -2.94
CA ILE A 177 -20.65 -10.36 -3.19
C ILE A 177 -20.63 -9.29 -2.08
N GLU A 178 -20.32 -9.68 -0.83
CA GLU A 178 -20.19 -8.79 0.33
C GLU A 178 -19.00 -7.81 0.19
N THR A 179 -17.82 -8.32 -0.19
CA THR A 179 -16.60 -7.53 -0.38
C THR A 179 -16.74 -6.58 -1.57
N ARG A 180 -17.46 -7.00 -2.62
CA ARG A 180 -17.81 -6.13 -3.77
C ARG A 180 -18.70 -4.96 -3.34
N ARG A 181 -19.64 -5.19 -2.42
CA ARG A 181 -20.55 -4.17 -1.90
C ARG A 181 -19.81 -3.15 -1.03
N GLN A 182 -18.92 -3.63 -0.16
CA GLN A 182 -18.11 -2.76 0.71
C GLN A 182 -17.09 -1.92 -0.07
N LEU A 183 -16.46 -2.49 -1.12
CA LEU A 183 -15.57 -1.74 -2.01
C LEU A 183 -16.32 -0.71 -2.87
N MET A 184 -17.56 -1.01 -3.29
CA MET A 184 -18.41 -0.06 -4.02
C MET A 184 -18.90 1.08 -3.14
N GLN A 185 -19.35 0.80 -1.92
CA GLN A 185 -19.82 1.85 -1.00
C GLN A 185 -18.70 2.80 -0.57
N ALA A 186 -17.47 2.31 -0.41
CA ALA A 186 -16.33 3.18 -0.14
C ALA A 186 -15.92 4.05 -1.36
N ASP A 187 -16.14 3.57 -2.59
CA ASP A 187 -15.86 4.33 -3.82
C ASP A 187 -16.91 5.44 -4.06
N ASP A 188 -18.18 5.21 -3.73
CA ASP A 188 -19.26 6.19 -3.87
C ASP A 188 -19.12 7.37 -2.87
N ASP A 189 -18.77 7.07 -1.61
CA ASP A 189 -18.58 8.09 -0.56
C ASP A 189 -17.37 9.01 -0.86
N ASP A 190 -16.29 8.46 -1.43
CA ASP A 190 -15.08 9.22 -1.81
C ASP A 190 -15.31 10.08 -3.07
N GLU A 191 -16.11 9.62 -4.05
CA GLU A 191 -16.47 10.42 -5.22
C GLU A 191 -17.44 11.55 -4.86
N GLU A 192 -18.44 11.31 -4.00
CA GLU A 192 -19.36 12.34 -3.53
C GLU A 192 -18.63 13.42 -2.73
N THR A 193 -17.74 13.02 -1.81
CA THR A 193 -16.94 13.99 -1.04
C THR A 193 -15.95 14.77 -1.91
N ALA A 194 -15.32 14.14 -2.91
CA ALA A 194 -14.46 14.84 -3.86
C ALA A 194 -15.25 15.81 -4.76
N MET A 195 -16.46 15.44 -5.18
CA MET A 195 -17.34 16.29 -5.98
C MET A 195 -17.82 17.49 -5.17
N LEU A 196 -18.25 17.30 -3.93
CA LEU A 196 -18.64 18.38 -3.00
C LEU A 196 -17.47 19.31 -2.66
N ALA A 197 -16.26 18.77 -2.53
CA ALA A 197 -15.05 19.57 -2.35
C ALA A 197 -14.75 20.43 -3.60
N SER A 198 -14.94 19.90 -4.80
CA SER A 198 -14.75 20.67 -6.04
C SER A 198 -15.81 21.76 -6.23
N LEU A 199 -17.06 21.47 -5.87
CA LEU A 199 -18.18 22.41 -5.97
C LEU A 199 -18.04 23.56 -4.97
N SER A 200 -17.64 23.25 -3.73
CA SER A 200 -17.39 24.27 -2.69
C SER A 200 -16.17 25.15 -3.00
N ALA A 201 -15.14 24.60 -3.66
CA ALA A 201 -14.01 25.39 -4.15
C ALA A 201 -14.43 26.34 -5.29
N ALA A 202 -15.24 25.85 -6.23
CA ALA A 202 -15.74 26.66 -7.34
C ALA A 202 -16.67 27.79 -6.89
N MET A 203 -17.48 27.60 -5.84
CA MET A 203 -18.34 28.66 -5.31
C MET A 203 -17.58 29.75 -4.55
N ARG A 204 -16.45 29.41 -3.89
CA ARG A 204 -15.61 30.42 -3.22
C ARG A 204 -14.94 31.36 -4.21
N ASP A 205 -14.53 30.86 -5.37
CA ASP A 205 -13.92 31.69 -6.42
C ASP A 205 -14.93 32.65 -7.07
N THR A 206 -16.24 32.38 -6.98
CA THR A 206 -17.28 33.27 -7.53
C THR A 206 -17.72 34.39 -6.58
N GLU A 207 -17.45 34.27 -5.27
CA GLU A 207 -17.79 35.31 -4.29
C GLU A 207 -16.72 36.42 -4.21
N ASP A 208 -15.45 36.11 -4.51
CA ASP A 208 -14.34 37.09 -4.48
C ASP A 208 -14.36 38.06 -5.68
N ASP A 209 -14.99 37.71 -6.82
CA ASP A 209 -15.07 38.58 -8.00
C ASP A 209 -16.30 39.53 -7.98
N ALA A 210 -17.23 39.33 -7.04
CA ALA A 210 -18.41 40.18 -6.87
C ALA A 210 -18.21 41.35 -5.89
N GLY A 211 -17.07 41.40 -5.18
CA GLY A 211 -16.80 42.37 -4.11
C GLY A 211 -15.90 43.56 -4.48
N GLN A 212 -15.44 43.68 -5.74
CA GLN A 212 -14.49 44.73 -6.16
C GLN A 212 -15.00 45.64 -7.30
N ARG A 213 -16.30 45.96 -7.29
CA ARG A 213 -16.85 47.06 -8.12
C ARG A 213 -17.48 48.14 -7.27
#